data_AF-A0A0S4JHG6-F1
#
_entry.id   AF-A0A0S4JHG6-F1
#
_cell.length_a   1.000
_cell.length_b   1.000
_cell.length_c   1.000
_cell.angle_alpha   90.00
_cell.angle_beta   90.00
_cell.angle_gamma   90.00
#
_symmetry.space_group_name_H-M   'P 1'
#
loop_
_entity.id
_entity.type
_entity.pdbx_description
1 polymer ?
#
loop_
_entity_poly.entity_id
_entity_poly.type
_entity_poly.pdbx_seq_one_letter_code
_entity_poly.pdbx_strand_id
1 'polypeptide(L)'
;MKKISHPSGKLITFNSQWHQYSMDGCGTLKSVSKVLDKHFPFDEARVSSIVSGKTGQTPAEVTAGWKRQAVLGKNIHAYIEAKLRNEPPPVVPAASPMLGLAGTIDFLGRNKRTGAILVGDWKTSGSVTSSFRFGSFETPAIGMLSHLPNAKLYRYAMQIMIYGFMLRLEGYDSMFGPELLTKPIEYGIIQMSKTETGDVDLEFKKVCDSTILPLEGEMGVDELLRAVIRGGM
;
A
#
# COMPACT_ATOMS: atom_id res chain seq x y z
N MET A 1 -13.98 6.14 21.92
CA MET A 1 -15.25 5.39 21.76
C MET A 1 -16.07 6.07 20.69
N LYS A 2 -16.60 5.31 19.72
CA LYS A 2 -17.36 5.85 18.59
C LYS A 2 -18.85 5.76 18.89
N LYS A 3 -19.61 6.83 18.67
CA LYS A 3 -21.06 6.88 18.88
C LYS A 3 -21.77 6.91 17.54
N ILE A 4 -22.84 6.14 17.40
CA ILE A 4 -23.62 5.97 16.17
C ILE A 4 -25.10 6.03 16.52
N SER A 5 -25.90 6.77 15.75
CA SER A 5 -27.35 6.84 15.94
C SER A 5 -28.04 5.59 15.39
N HIS A 6 -28.90 4.96 16.19
CA HIS A 6 -29.80 3.89 15.75
C HIS A 6 -31.12 4.50 15.23
N PRO A 7 -31.76 3.92 14.19
CA PRO A 7 -33.04 4.42 13.66
C PRO A 7 -34.16 4.58 14.69
N SER A 8 -34.10 3.87 15.82
CA SER A 8 -35.05 4.03 16.94
C SER A 8 -34.79 5.27 17.81
N GLY A 9 -33.85 6.15 17.43
CA GLY A 9 -33.44 7.33 18.22
C GLY A 9 -32.47 7.04 19.38
N LYS A 10 -32.02 5.79 19.57
CA LYS A 10 -31.06 5.40 20.62
C LYS A 10 -29.62 5.52 20.11
N LEU A 11 -28.65 5.71 21.02
CA LEU A 11 -27.23 5.71 20.66
C LEU A 11 -26.62 4.32 20.83
N ILE A 12 -25.81 3.95 19.85
CA ILE A 12 -24.91 2.80 19.88
C ILE A 12 -23.51 3.33 20.19
N THR A 13 -22.85 2.76 21.19
CA THR A 13 -21.45 3.03 21.51
C THR A 13 -20.60 1.83 21.11
N PHE A 14 -19.57 2.07 20.29
CA PHE A 14 -18.56 1.09 19.94
C PHE A 14 -17.24 1.37 20.68
N ASN A 15 -16.77 0.37 21.40
CA ASN A 15 -15.46 0.35 22.03
C ASN A 15 -14.50 -0.49 21.17
N SER A 16 -13.56 0.19 20.51
CA SER A 16 -12.58 -0.44 19.61
C SER A 16 -11.51 -1.24 20.34
N GLN A 17 -11.22 -0.95 21.61
CA GLN A 17 -10.25 -1.70 22.42
C GLN A 17 -10.76 -3.10 22.74
N TRP A 18 -12.04 -3.22 23.07
CA TRP A 18 -12.68 -4.49 23.46
C TRP A 18 -13.53 -5.12 22.36
N HIS A 19 -13.59 -4.48 21.17
CA HIS A 19 -14.48 -4.83 20.06
C HIS A 19 -15.93 -5.08 20.54
N GLN A 20 -16.46 -4.14 21.32
CA GLN A 20 -17.73 -4.30 22.03
C GLN A 20 -18.70 -3.19 21.64
N TYR A 21 -19.94 -3.57 21.40
CA TYR A 21 -21.03 -2.64 21.11
C TYR A 21 -21.97 -2.59 22.31
N SER A 22 -22.44 -1.40 22.67
CA SER A 22 -23.50 -1.21 23.66
C SER A 22 -24.55 -0.25 23.11
N MET A 23 -25.78 -0.36 23.59
CA MET A 23 -26.88 0.53 23.21
C MET A 23 -27.60 1.03 24.46
N ASP A 24 -27.98 2.31 24.44
CA ASP A 24 -28.66 2.96 25.55
C ASP A 24 -29.92 2.18 25.98
N GLY A 25 -29.98 1.83 27.28
CA GLY A 25 -31.08 1.06 27.88
C GLY A 25 -31.12 -0.43 27.50
N CYS A 26 -30.20 -0.94 26.68
CA CYS A 26 -30.13 -2.35 26.28
C CYS A 26 -28.82 -3.05 26.67
N GLY A 27 -27.86 -2.32 27.25
CA GLY A 27 -26.60 -2.88 27.73
C GLY A 27 -25.65 -3.28 26.60
N THR A 28 -24.79 -4.28 26.86
CA THR A 28 -23.83 -4.79 25.88
C THR A 28 -24.52 -5.70 24.86
N LEU A 29 -24.24 -5.47 23.58
CA LEU A 29 -24.69 -6.27 22.45
C LEU A 29 -23.65 -7.33 22.10
N LYS A 30 -24.10 -8.50 21.63
CA LYS A 30 -23.23 -9.54 21.07
C LYS A 30 -22.93 -9.20 19.61
N SER A 31 -21.67 -9.31 19.18
CA SER A 31 -21.32 -9.19 17.77
C SER A 31 -21.89 -10.37 16.98
N VAL A 32 -22.23 -10.13 15.72
CA VAL A 32 -22.72 -11.18 14.81
C VAL A 32 -21.69 -12.31 14.69
N SER A 33 -20.40 -11.99 14.57
CA SER A 33 -19.32 -12.99 14.57
C SER A 33 -19.35 -13.90 15.79
N LYS A 34 -19.53 -13.34 16.99
CA LYS A 34 -19.56 -14.10 18.25
C LYS A 34 -20.79 -14.98 18.40
N VAL A 35 -21.88 -14.66 17.71
CA VAL A 35 -23.05 -15.55 17.59
C VAL A 35 -22.73 -16.72 16.66
N LEU A 36 -22.06 -16.45 15.55
CA LEU A 36 -21.72 -17.44 14.53
C LEU A 36 -20.61 -18.42 14.96
N ASP A 37 -19.68 -18.01 15.82
CA ASP A 37 -18.59 -18.88 16.31
C ASP A 37 -19.07 -20.21 16.88
N LYS A 38 -20.29 -20.24 17.44
CA LYS A 38 -20.92 -21.46 17.97
C LYS A 38 -21.32 -22.46 16.89
N HIS A 39 -21.65 -21.96 15.70
CA HIS A 39 -22.12 -22.76 14.57
C HIS A 39 -20.97 -23.08 13.59
N PHE A 40 -19.93 -22.25 13.59
CA PHE A 40 -18.77 -22.38 12.70
C PHE A 40 -17.46 -22.35 13.51
N PRO A 41 -17.21 -23.35 14.37
CA PRO A 41 -16.01 -23.36 15.19
C PRO A 41 -14.76 -23.48 14.30
N PHE A 42 -13.81 -22.57 14.50
CA PHE A 42 -12.52 -22.64 13.82
C PHE A 42 -11.54 -23.49 14.63
N ASP A 43 -11.31 -24.71 14.15
CA ASP A 43 -10.30 -25.62 14.71
C ASP A 43 -8.92 -25.25 14.15
N GLU A 44 -8.25 -24.32 14.82
CA GLU A 44 -6.97 -23.78 14.42
C GLU A 44 -5.89 -24.87 14.28
N ALA A 45 -5.85 -25.85 15.19
CA ALA A 45 -4.85 -26.91 15.19
C ALA A 45 -5.02 -27.85 13.99
N ARG A 46 -6.25 -28.29 13.73
CA ARG A 46 -6.55 -29.16 12.59
C ARG A 46 -6.30 -28.45 11.27
N VAL A 47 -6.75 -27.20 11.12
CA VAL A 47 -6.62 -26.46 9.86
C VAL A 47 -5.15 -26.09 9.61
N SER A 48 -4.39 -25.69 10.64
CA SER A 48 -2.97 -25.35 10.47
C SER A 48 -2.14 -26.58 10.09
N SER A 49 -2.45 -27.76 10.64
CA SER A 49 -1.84 -29.04 10.24
C SER A 49 -2.13 -29.40 8.78
N ILE A 50 -3.37 -29.25 8.31
CA ILE A 50 -3.75 -29.50 6.91
C ILE A 50 -3.01 -28.53 5.97
N VAL A 51 -2.96 -27.25 6.32
CA VAL A 51 -2.27 -26.23 5.50
C VAL A 51 -0.77 -26.48 5.49
N SER A 52 -0.18 -26.82 6.65
CA SER A 52 1.22 -27.23 6.79
C SER A 52 1.58 -28.36 5.83
N GLY A 53 0.76 -29.42 5.76
CA GLY A 53 0.98 -30.53 4.83
C GLY A 53 0.90 -30.14 3.34
N LYS A 54 0.17 -29.08 3.00
CA LYS A 54 0.04 -28.57 1.61
C LYS A 54 1.14 -27.59 1.23
N THR A 55 1.60 -26.78 2.18
CA THR A 55 2.54 -25.68 1.92
C THR A 55 3.99 -26.04 2.27
N GLY A 56 4.21 -27.14 2.98
CA GLY A 56 5.52 -27.52 3.51
C GLY A 56 5.99 -26.67 4.69
N GLN A 57 5.17 -25.73 5.17
CA GLN A 57 5.45 -24.87 6.32
C GLN A 57 5.06 -25.58 7.61
N THR A 58 5.68 -25.23 8.75
CA THR A 58 5.25 -25.73 10.05
C THR A 58 3.90 -25.13 10.48
N PRO A 59 3.10 -25.79 11.33
CA PRO A 59 1.85 -25.23 11.85
C PRO A 59 2.04 -23.87 12.55
N ALA A 60 3.17 -23.67 13.23
CA ALA A 60 3.52 -22.41 13.88
C ALA A 60 3.72 -21.27 12.86
N GLU A 61 4.39 -21.55 11.73
CA GLU A 61 4.57 -20.57 10.66
C GLU A 61 3.26 -20.22 9.96
N VAL A 62 2.37 -21.21 9.79
CA VAL A 62 1.01 -21.02 9.25
C VAL A 62 0.19 -20.10 10.15
N THR A 63 0.11 -20.39 11.45
CA THR A 63 -0.59 -19.53 12.43
C THR A 63 0.01 -18.13 12.51
N ALA A 64 1.34 -18.00 12.50
CA ALA A 64 2.00 -16.69 12.45
C ALA A 64 1.64 -15.94 11.16
N GLY A 65 1.51 -16.64 10.04
CA GLY A 65 1.01 -16.11 8.77
C GLY A 65 -0.42 -15.57 8.86
N TRP A 66 -1.33 -16.31 9.50
CA TRP A 66 -2.71 -15.86 9.72
C TRP A 66 -2.78 -14.60 10.58
N LYS A 67 -1.98 -14.51 11.65
CA LYS A 67 -1.89 -13.30 12.47
C LYS A 67 -1.43 -12.09 11.66
N ARG A 68 -0.42 -12.25 10.80
CA ARG A 68 0.03 -11.18 9.89
C ARG A 68 -1.06 -10.76 8.90
N GLN A 69 -1.89 -11.70 8.44
CA GLN A 69 -3.01 -11.40 7.56
C GLN A 69 -4.13 -10.60 8.21
N ALA A 70 -4.45 -10.90 9.46
CA ALA A 70 -5.41 -10.12 10.22
C ALA A 70 -4.95 -8.65 10.38
N VAL A 71 -3.65 -8.43 10.58
CA VAL A 71 -3.06 -7.08 10.67
C VAL A 71 -3.15 -6.34 9.33
N LEU A 72 -2.81 -7.01 8.22
CA LEU A 72 -2.92 -6.41 6.89
C LEU A 72 -4.37 -6.03 6.56
N GLY A 73 -5.32 -6.92 6.81
CA GLY A 73 -6.75 -6.64 6.62
C GLY A 73 -7.20 -5.42 7.42
N LYS A 74 -6.79 -5.34 8.69
CA LYS A 74 -7.09 -4.19 9.56
C LYS A 74 -6.56 -2.86 8.98
N ASN A 75 -5.36 -2.85 8.42
CA ASN A 75 -4.77 -1.65 7.82
C ASN A 75 -5.50 -1.23 6.53
N ILE A 76 -5.90 -2.20 5.70
CA ILE A 76 -6.72 -1.92 4.50
C ILE A 76 -8.07 -1.33 4.91
N HIS A 77 -8.74 -1.90 5.91
CA HIS A 77 -9.99 -1.36 6.45
C HIS A 77 -9.83 0.08 6.96
N ALA A 78 -8.75 0.37 7.71
CA ALA A 78 -8.47 1.71 8.22
C ALA A 78 -8.21 2.72 7.09
N TYR A 79 -7.50 2.32 6.04
CA TYR A 79 -7.24 3.14 4.86
C TYR A 79 -8.54 3.48 4.12
N ILE A 80 -9.39 2.48 3.85
CA ILE A 80 -10.69 2.67 3.21
C ILE A 80 -11.59 3.58 4.07
N GLU A 81 -11.63 3.36 5.39
CA GLU A 81 -12.40 4.21 6.32
C GLU A 81 -11.96 5.67 6.27
N ALA A 82 -10.65 5.93 6.27
CA ALA A 82 -10.11 7.28 6.22
C ALA A 82 -10.46 7.96 4.89
N LYS A 83 -10.29 7.25 3.76
CA LYS A 83 -10.65 7.77 2.42
C LYS A 83 -12.14 8.09 2.30
N LEU A 84 -13.03 7.24 2.80
CA LEU A 84 -14.48 7.49 2.78
C LEU A 84 -14.90 8.69 3.64
N ARG A 85 -14.08 9.11 4.59
CA ARG A 85 -14.34 10.25 5.48
C ARG A 85 -13.63 11.53 5.08
N ASN A 86 -12.89 11.53 3.96
CA ASN A 86 -11.93 12.59 3.63
C ASN A 86 -10.92 12.87 4.76
N GLU A 87 -10.59 11.83 5.53
CA GLU A 87 -9.53 11.88 6.54
C GLU A 87 -8.21 11.42 5.90
N PRO A 88 -7.05 11.94 6.35
CA PRO A 88 -5.76 11.48 5.85
C PRO A 88 -5.59 9.98 6.14
N PRO A 89 -5.23 9.16 5.13
CA PRO A 89 -5.03 7.73 5.32
C PRO A 89 -3.85 7.47 6.27
N PRO A 90 -3.79 6.28 6.91
CA PRO A 90 -2.59 5.84 7.61
C PRO A 90 -1.45 5.71 6.58
N VAL A 91 -0.59 6.71 6.56
CA VAL A 91 0.58 6.81 5.68
C VAL A 91 1.78 6.15 6.34
N VAL A 92 2.67 5.55 5.54
CA VAL A 92 3.99 5.14 6.03
C VAL A 92 4.94 6.34 5.86
N PRO A 93 5.34 7.03 6.93
CA PRO A 93 6.31 8.11 6.83
C PRO A 93 7.70 7.53 6.47
N ALA A 94 8.33 8.11 5.46
CA ALA A 94 9.72 7.81 5.10
C ALA A 94 10.51 9.13 5.13
N ALA A 95 11.65 9.13 5.80
CA ALA A 95 12.52 10.29 5.93
C ALA A 95 13.97 9.85 5.82
N SER A 96 14.76 10.63 5.11
CA SER A 96 16.21 10.47 4.99
C SER A 96 16.87 11.81 5.30
N PRO A 97 17.35 12.00 6.54
CA PRO A 97 18.07 13.21 6.93
C PRO A 97 19.32 13.45 6.07
N MET A 98 20.03 12.38 5.69
CA MET A 98 21.21 12.47 4.82
C MET A 98 20.89 13.02 3.43
N LEU A 99 19.71 12.70 2.89
CA LEU A 99 19.26 13.20 1.59
C LEU A 99 18.49 14.52 1.70
N GLY A 100 18.15 14.96 2.92
CA GLY A 100 17.28 16.12 3.14
C GLY A 100 15.84 15.90 2.66
N LEU A 101 15.37 14.65 2.59
CA LEU A 101 14.05 14.29 2.05
C LEU A 101 13.15 13.66 3.10
N ALA A 102 11.86 13.95 2.99
CA ALA A 102 10.81 13.23 3.71
C ALA A 102 9.54 13.15 2.86
N GLY A 103 8.72 12.13 3.12
CA GLY A 103 7.47 11.94 2.42
C GLY A 103 6.62 10.84 3.06
N THR A 104 5.52 10.53 2.38
CA THR A 104 4.54 9.55 2.84
C THR A 104 4.29 8.55 1.72
N ILE A 105 4.48 7.27 2.05
CA ILE A 105 4.23 6.18 1.11
C ILE A 105 2.77 5.77 1.25
N ASP A 106 2.07 5.79 0.11
CA ASP A 106 0.64 5.51 -0.04
C ASP A 106 0.31 4.02 0.16
N PHE A 107 1.19 3.14 -0.32
CA PHE A 107 1.06 1.69 -0.16
C PHE A 107 2.41 1.01 -0.01
N LEU A 108 2.49 0.12 0.97
CA LEU A 108 3.60 -0.82 1.10
C LEU A 108 3.02 -2.22 1.27
N GLY A 109 3.31 -3.11 0.32
CA GLY A 109 2.86 -4.50 0.31
C GLY A 109 4.03 -5.47 0.33
N ARG A 110 3.79 -6.71 0.78
CA ARG A 110 4.76 -7.80 0.66
C ARG A 110 4.15 -8.96 -0.09
N ASN A 111 4.79 -9.38 -1.18
CA ASN A 111 4.47 -10.61 -1.87
C ASN A 111 4.84 -11.80 -0.96
N LYS A 112 3.83 -12.58 -0.54
CA LYS A 112 4.05 -13.69 0.40
C LYS A 112 4.84 -14.85 -0.19
N ARG A 113 4.80 -15.02 -1.50
CA ARG A 113 5.44 -16.15 -2.19
C ARG A 113 6.91 -15.86 -2.45
N THR A 114 7.23 -14.64 -2.87
CA THR A 114 8.60 -14.25 -3.24
C THR A 114 9.30 -13.46 -2.15
N GLY A 115 8.56 -12.90 -1.20
CA GLY A 115 9.07 -11.96 -0.21
C GLY A 115 9.29 -10.55 -0.75
N ALA A 116 9.08 -10.30 -2.05
CA ALA A 116 9.29 -8.99 -2.68
C ALA A 116 8.38 -7.92 -2.05
N ILE A 117 8.89 -6.70 -1.98
CA ILE A 117 8.17 -5.56 -1.40
C ILE A 117 7.62 -4.71 -2.52
N LEU A 118 6.32 -4.44 -2.50
CA LEU A 118 5.68 -3.52 -3.43
C LEU A 118 5.57 -2.14 -2.78
N VAL A 119 6.28 -1.16 -3.32
CA VAL A 119 6.04 0.25 -3.06
C VAL A 119 5.03 0.74 -4.08
N GLY A 120 3.85 1.12 -3.60
CA GLY A 120 2.73 1.52 -4.44
C GLY A 120 2.25 2.93 -4.14
N ASP A 121 1.64 3.54 -5.15
CA ASP A 121 1.01 4.85 -5.07
C ASP A 121 -0.39 4.80 -5.69
N TRP A 122 -1.41 5.29 -4.96
CA TRP A 122 -2.80 5.22 -5.40
C TRP A 122 -3.17 6.52 -6.10
N LYS A 123 -3.67 6.45 -7.33
CA LYS A 123 -4.10 7.64 -8.08
C LYS A 123 -5.56 7.55 -8.50
N THR A 124 -6.32 8.59 -8.18
CA THR A 124 -7.75 8.73 -8.47
C THR A 124 -7.95 9.76 -9.58
N SER A 125 -8.70 9.39 -10.63
CA SER A 125 -9.18 10.24 -11.75
C SER A 125 -8.12 11.06 -12.53
N GLY A 126 -8.12 10.85 -13.85
CA GLY A 126 -7.22 11.49 -14.82
C GLY A 126 -6.30 10.44 -15.45
N SER A 127 -6.19 10.44 -16.78
CA SER A 127 -5.33 9.47 -17.45
C SER A 127 -3.89 9.58 -16.94
N VAL A 128 -3.29 8.46 -16.55
CA VAL A 128 -1.85 8.33 -16.28
C VAL A 128 -1.16 7.73 -17.53
N THR A 129 -1.83 7.68 -18.68
CA THR A 129 -1.18 7.34 -19.96
C THR A 129 -0.37 8.53 -20.44
N SER A 130 0.92 8.34 -20.69
CA SER A 130 1.67 9.21 -21.60
C SER A 130 1.54 8.63 -23.01
N SER A 131 1.28 9.49 -23.98
CA SER A 131 1.19 9.12 -25.39
C SER A 131 2.29 9.81 -26.19
N PHE A 132 3.49 9.94 -25.61
CA PHE A 132 4.62 10.63 -26.21
C PHE A 132 4.97 10.02 -27.57
N ARG A 133 4.52 10.68 -28.63
CA ARG A 133 5.04 10.60 -29.99
C ARG A 133 5.40 12.04 -30.37
N PHE A 134 6.31 12.25 -31.30
CA PHE A 134 6.75 13.56 -31.78
C PHE A 134 5.65 14.41 -32.51
N GLY A 135 4.38 14.28 -32.09
CA GLY A 135 3.21 15.09 -32.48
C GLY A 135 2.14 15.23 -31.39
N SER A 136 2.41 14.82 -30.13
CA SER A 136 1.48 14.99 -28.99
C SER A 136 1.84 16.22 -28.13
N PHE A 137 0.85 16.87 -27.52
CA PHE A 137 0.95 18.07 -26.64
C PHE A 137 1.83 17.91 -25.38
N GLU A 138 2.50 16.78 -25.18
CA GLU A 138 3.37 16.52 -24.02
C GLU A 138 4.78 17.08 -24.29
N THR A 139 5.22 18.04 -23.47
CA THR A 139 6.60 18.55 -23.54
C THR A 139 7.58 17.57 -22.90
N PRO A 140 8.88 17.61 -23.23
CA PRO A 140 9.90 16.94 -22.43
C PRO A 140 9.92 17.48 -21.00
N ALA A 141 10.39 16.67 -20.05
CA ALA A 141 10.81 17.17 -18.74
C ALA A 141 12.11 18.01 -18.89
N ILE A 142 12.58 18.59 -17.79
CA ILE A 142 13.68 19.56 -17.83
C ILE A 142 14.99 18.96 -17.31
N GLY A 143 16.12 19.55 -17.74
CA GLY A 143 17.45 19.18 -17.27
C GLY A 143 17.81 17.72 -17.58
N MET A 144 18.39 17.04 -16.59
CA MET A 144 18.79 15.63 -16.68
C MET A 144 17.64 14.63 -16.90
N LEU A 145 16.38 15.08 -16.79
CA LEU A 145 15.20 14.26 -17.08
C LEU A 145 14.60 14.56 -18.45
N SER A 146 15.24 15.37 -19.28
CA SER A 146 14.73 15.78 -20.60
C SER A 146 14.53 14.64 -21.61
N HIS A 147 15.09 13.45 -21.35
CA HIS A 147 14.76 12.23 -22.09
C HIS A 147 13.38 11.66 -21.77
N LEU A 148 12.74 12.11 -20.67
CA LEU A 148 11.41 11.68 -20.26
C LEU A 148 10.33 12.69 -20.70
N PRO A 149 9.14 12.20 -21.05
CA PRO A 149 7.96 13.05 -21.18
C PRO A 149 7.60 13.73 -19.86
N ASN A 150 7.18 14.99 -19.91
CA ASN A 150 6.59 15.71 -18.78
C ASN A 150 5.15 15.24 -18.55
N ALA A 151 5.00 13.98 -18.14
CA ALA A 151 3.73 13.35 -17.89
C ALA A 151 3.62 12.78 -16.47
N LYS A 152 2.39 12.62 -16.00
CA LYS A 152 2.07 12.14 -14.65
C LYS A 152 2.71 10.78 -14.35
N LEU A 153 2.75 9.88 -15.33
CA LEU A 153 3.37 8.56 -15.20
C LEU A 153 4.81 8.65 -14.69
N TYR A 154 5.66 9.40 -15.38
CA TYR A 154 7.08 9.51 -15.07
C TYR A 154 7.32 10.23 -13.74
N ARG A 155 6.47 11.21 -13.40
CA ARG A 155 6.49 11.85 -12.08
C ARG A 155 6.19 10.85 -10.96
N TYR A 156 5.14 10.05 -11.09
CA TYR A 156 4.76 9.07 -10.07
C TYR A 156 5.76 7.91 -9.99
N ALA A 157 6.28 7.45 -11.14
CA ALA A 157 7.35 6.46 -11.20
C ALA A 157 8.59 6.92 -10.44
N MET A 158 9.05 8.15 -10.70
CA MET A 158 10.19 8.75 -9.98
C MET A 158 9.92 8.84 -8.47
N GLN A 159 8.72 9.26 -8.07
CA GLN A 159 8.34 9.38 -6.67
C GLN A 159 8.44 8.03 -5.92
N ILE A 160 7.83 6.96 -6.44
CA ILE A 160 7.85 5.65 -5.77
C ILE A 160 9.24 5.00 -5.79
N MET A 161 10.05 5.26 -6.82
CA MET A 161 11.44 4.79 -6.88
C MET A 161 12.35 5.54 -5.90
N ILE A 162 12.16 6.85 -5.70
CA ILE A 162 12.83 7.62 -4.63
C ILE A 162 12.44 7.07 -3.25
N TYR A 163 11.16 6.73 -3.02
CA TYR A 163 10.75 6.10 -1.77
C TYR A 163 11.41 4.73 -1.56
N GLY A 164 11.47 3.88 -2.59
CA GLY A 164 12.21 2.61 -2.49
C GLY A 164 13.69 2.82 -2.21
N PHE A 165 14.33 3.83 -2.81
CA PHE A 165 15.71 4.20 -2.51
C PHE A 165 15.90 4.66 -1.07
N MET A 166 15.02 5.53 -0.55
CA MET A 166 15.04 5.96 0.86
C MET A 166 14.85 4.80 1.82
N LEU A 167 13.90 3.91 1.54
CA LEU A 167 13.65 2.73 2.37
C LEU A 167 14.92 1.89 2.50
N ARG A 168 15.58 1.59 1.37
CA ARG A 168 16.85 0.83 1.33
C ARG A 168 17.98 1.54 2.09
N LEU A 169 18.13 2.85 1.88
CA LEU A 169 19.23 3.62 2.44
C LEU A 169 19.16 3.71 3.98
N GLU A 170 17.96 3.92 4.51
CA GLU A 170 17.74 4.22 5.93
C GLU A 170 17.47 2.96 6.78
N GLY A 171 17.46 1.78 6.18
CA GLY A 171 17.30 0.52 6.92
C GLY A 171 15.93 0.40 7.60
N TYR A 172 14.85 0.74 6.88
CA TYR A 172 13.46 0.61 7.36
C TYR A 172 13.01 -0.85 7.62
N ASP A 173 13.92 -1.82 7.59
CA ASP A 173 13.73 -3.25 7.86
C ASP A 173 12.98 -3.50 9.16
N SER A 174 13.39 -2.84 10.24
CA SER A 174 12.88 -3.07 11.59
C SER A 174 11.38 -2.79 11.73
N MET A 175 10.83 -1.90 10.89
CA MET A 175 9.42 -1.52 10.92
C MET A 175 8.51 -2.62 10.32
N PHE A 176 9.06 -3.56 9.55
CA PHE A 176 8.28 -4.56 8.82
C PHE A 176 8.83 -6.00 8.92
N GLY A 177 9.92 -6.20 9.65
CA GLY A 177 10.54 -7.49 9.98
C GLY A 177 12.00 -7.57 9.53
N PRO A 178 12.85 -8.37 10.21
CA PRO A 178 14.33 -8.29 10.15
C PRO A 178 15.01 -8.60 8.79
N GLU A 179 14.28 -8.64 7.67
CA GLU A 179 14.82 -9.00 6.35
C GLU A 179 14.16 -8.24 5.19
N LEU A 180 13.37 -7.18 5.47
CA LEU A 180 12.48 -6.59 4.49
C LEU A 180 13.20 -6.04 3.23
N LEU A 181 14.35 -5.37 3.40
CA LEU A 181 15.08 -4.74 2.30
C LEU A 181 16.15 -5.64 1.68
N THR A 182 16.32 -6.87 2.19
CA THR A 182 17.13 -7.91 1.52
C THR A 182 16.41 -8.51 0.30
N LYS A 183 15.11 -8.24 0.16
CA LYS A 183 14.27 -8.74 -0.93
C LYS A 183 14.10 -7.67 -2.02
N PRO A 184 13.83 -8.07 -3.28
CA PRO A 184 13.59 -7.13 -4.35
C PRO A 184 12.44 -6.18 -4.02
N ILE A 185 12.62 -4.89 -4.34
CA ILE A 185 11.55 -3.90 -4.31
C ILE A 185 10.94 -3.81 -5.72
N GLU A 186 9.63 -3.99 -5.78
CA GLU A 186 8.78 -3.80 -6.94
C GLU A 186 8.05 -2.46 -6.79
N TYR A 187 7.77 -1.83 -7.92
CA TYR A 187 7.14 -0.53 -7.98
C TYR A 187 5.88 -0.59 -8.83
N GLY A 188 4.82 0.08 -8.40
CA GLY A 188 3.61 0.15 -9.19
C GLY A 188 2.71 1.32 -8.86
N ILE A 189 2.04 1.83 -9.88
CA ILE A 189 1.01 2.84 -9.75
C ILE A 189 -0.33 2.12 -9.83
N ILE A 190 -1.19 2.32 -8.84
CA ILE A 190 -2.50 1.70 -8.77
C ILE A 190 -3.53 2.77 -9.09
N GLN A 191 -4.04 2.73 -10.32
CA GLN A 191 -4.97 3.70 -10.84
C GLN A 191 -6.40 3.23 -10.60
N MET A 192 -7.18 4.08 -9.93
CA MET A 192 -8.62 3.90 -9.72
C MET A 192 -9.38 4.86 -10.64
N SER A 193 -10.22 4.31 -11.50
CA SER A 193 -11.12 5.07 -12.39
C SER A 193 -12.57 4.66 -12.15
N LYS A 194 -13.49 5.54 -12.53
CA LYS A 194 -14.91 5.15 -12.64
C LYS A 194 -15.17 4.71 -14.06
N THR A 195 -15.87 3.59 -14.22
CA THR A 195 -16.39 3.16 -15.52
C THR A 195 -17.58 4.02 -15.92
N GLU A 196 -17.99 3.94 -17.19
CA GLU A 196 -19.19 4.63 -17.69
C GLU A 196 -20.47 4.18 -16.96
N THR A 197 -20.48 2.97 -16.41
CA THR A 197 -21.58 2.41 -15.60
C THR A 197 -21.54 2.87 -14.14
N GLY A 198 -20.51 3.60 -13.72
CA GLY A 198 -20.34 4.10 -12.36
C GLY A 198 -19.62 3.12 -11.42
N ASP A 199 -19.19 1.95 -11.91
CA ASP A 199 -18.35 1.01 -11.17
C ASP A 199 -16.92 1.55 -11.01
N VAL A 200 -16.16 0.95 -10.10
CA VAL A 200 -14.73 1.28 -9.94
C VAL A 200 -13.89 0.27 -10.70
N ASP A 201 -13.09 0.77 -11.63
CA ASP A 201 -12.07 0.00 -12.34
C ASP A 201 -10.68 0.26 -11.71
N LEU A 202 -9.84 -0.78 -11.73
CA LEU A 202 -8.52 -0.83 -11.11
C LEU A 202 -7.48 -1.24 -12.14
N GLU A 203 -6.58 -0.32 -12.49
CA GLU A 203 -5.45 -0.59 -13.36
C GLU A 203 -4.14 -0.57 -12.56
N PHE A 204 -3.36 -1.64 -12.65
CA PHE A 204 -2.01 -1.70 -12.10
C PHE A 204 -0.97 -1.43 -13.18
N LYS A 205 -0.25 -0.31 -13.09
CA LYS A 205 0.86 0.01 -13.98
C LYS A 205 2.18 -0.30 -13.27
N LYS A 206 2.86 -1.35 -13.73
CA LYS A 206 4.19 -1.73 -13.23
C LYS A 206 5.21 -0.64 -13.59
N VAL A 207 6.06 -0.29 -12.64
CA VAL A 207 7.20 0.61 -12.84
C VAL A 207 8.50 -0.20 -12.68
N CYS A 208 9.44 0.03 -13.58
CA CYS A 208 10.75 -0.60 -13.62
C CYS A 208 11.81 0.42 -14.04
N ASP A 209 13.09 0.08 -13.94
CA ASP A 209 14.20 1.01 -14.22
C ASP A 209 14.09 1.65 -15.61
N SER A 210 13.72 0.87 -16.63
CA SER A 210 13.47 1.35 -17.99
C SER A 210 12.30 2.34 -18.12
N THR A 211 11.51 2.54 -17.07
CA THR A 211 10.45 3.56 -17.02
C THR A 211 11.05 4.97 -16.87
N ILE A 212 12.21 5.11 -16.20
CA ILE A 212 12.82 6.41 -15.91
C ILE A 212 14.22 6.59 -16.50
N LEU A 213 14.90 5.50 -16.87
CA LEU A 213 16.19 5.55 -17.53
C LEU A 213 16.07 5.91 -19.01
N PRO A 214 17.06 6.60 -19.60
CA PRO A 214 17.14 6.77 -21.04
C PRO A 214 17.28 5.41 -21.75
N LEU A 215 16.79 5.33 -22.99
CA LEU A 215 16.89 4.12 -23.81
C LEU A 215 18.35 3.80 -24.20
N GLU A 216 19.20 4.82 -24.22
CA GLU A 216 20.62 4.73 -24.54
C GLU A 216 21.42 5.41 -23.42
N GLY A 217 22.42 4.72 -22.86
CA GLY A 217 23.30 5.25 -21.81
C GLY A 217 23.75 4.19 -20.80
N GLU A 218 24.85 4.47 -20.09
CA GLU A 218 25.42 3.59 -19.05
C GLU A 218 24.94 3.94 -17.63
N MET A 219 24.15 5.01 -17.48
CA MET A 219 23.73 5.51 -16.16
C MET A 219 22.83 4.51 -15.44
N GLY A 220 23.20 4.15 -14.22
CA GLY A 220 22.40 3.28 -13.36
C GLY A 220 21.22 4.00 -12.71
N VAL A 221 20.18 3.25 -12.32
CA VAL A 221 19.00 3.82 -11.65
C VAL A 221 19.35 4.57 -10.36
N ASP A 222 20.22 4.01 -9.52
CA ASP A 222 20.61 4.65 -8.26
C ASP A 222 21.45 5.92 -8.49
N GLU A 223 22.22 5.97 -9.58
CA GLU A 223 22.96 7.16 -9.99
C GLU A 223 22.01 8.27 -10.44
N LEU A 224 21.03 7.94 -11.29
CA LEU A 224 19.97 8.85 -11.70
C LEU A 224 19.21 9.40 -10.49
N LEU A 225 18.77 8.53 -9.57
CA LEU A 225 18.04 8.95 -8.37
C LEU A 225 18.86 9.91 -7.50
N ARG A 226 20.16 9.62 -7.29
CA ARG A 226 21.05 10.54 -6.56
C ARG A 226 21.22 11.88 -7.26
N ALA A 227 21.35 11.89 -8.58
CA ALA A 227 21.49 13.11 -9.38
C ALA A 227 20.21 13.98 -9.28
N VAL A 228 19.03 13.36 -9.39
CA VAL A 228 17.73 14.03 -9.22
C VAL A 228 17.58 14.62 -7.81
N ILE A 229 17.93 13.85 -6.77
CA ILE A 229 17.81 14.28 -5.37
C ILE A 229 18.74 15.46 -5.05
N ARG A 230 19.94 15.48 -5.64
CA ARG A 230 20.88 16.60 -5.50
C ARG A 230 20.47 17.84 -6.31
N GLY A 231 19.36 17.77 -7.05
CA GLY A 231 18.84 18.85 -7.87
C GLY A 231 19.76 19.19 -9.04
N GLY A 232 20.39 18.19 -9.65
CA GLY A 232 21.54 18.43 -10.51
C GLY A 232 21.29 19.44 -11.62
N MET A 233 22.33 20.23 -11.84
CA MET A 233 22.47 21.19 -12.94
C MET A 233 22.48 20.49 -14.29
#